data_AF-A0A1Y3QAQ1-F1
#
_entry.id   AF-A0A1Y3QAQ1-F1
#
_cell.length_a   1.000
_cell.length_b   1.000
_cell.length_c   1.000
_cell.angle_alpha   90.00
_cell.angle_beta   90.00
_cell.angle_gamma   90.00
#
_symmetry.space_group_name_H-M   'P 1'
#
loop_
_entity.id
_entity.type
_entity.pdbx_description
1 polymer ?
#
loop_
_entity_poly.entity_id
_entity_poly.type
_entity_poly.pdbx_seq_one_letter_code
_entity_poly.pdbx_strand_id
1 'polypeptide(L)' 'MRSCEHYRFIERHRPWRDLTFKFYSDGALTIIDNQTGTVLTPKDLKGDSLDFYVRKRIAFIKNDLARKRERYA' A
#
# COMPACT_ATOMS: atom_id res chain seq x y z
N MET A 1 5.25 -16.92 8.40
CA MET A 1 5.45 -15.46 8.23
C MET A 1 4.61 -15.01 7.05
N ARG A 2 3.76 -13.98 7.20
CA ARG A 2 3.06 -13.39 6.05
C ARG A 2 4.06 -12.53 5.28
N SER A 3 4.33 -12.88 4.02
CA SER A 3 5.17 -12.05 3.16
C SER A 3 4.42 -10.76 2.83
N CYS A 4 5.12 -9.62 2.88
CA CYS A 4 4.53 -8.32 2.57
C CYS A 4 5.50 -7.45 1.78
N GLU A 5 4.95 -6.71 0.81
CA GLU A 5 5.66 -5.65 0.10
C GLU A 5 5.49 -4.35 0.89
N HIS A 6 6.59 -3.71 1.28
CA HIS A 6 6.57 -2.41 1.96
C HIS A 6 6.91 -1.28 0.99
N TYR A 7 6.22 -0.15 1.13
CA TYR A 7 6.50 1.06 0.38
C TYR A 7 6.40 2.27 1.31
N ARG A 8 7.43 3.12 1.30
CA ARG A 8 7.41 4.41 2.01
C ARG A 8 7.03 5.52 1.03
N PHE A 9 6.18 6.43 1.48
CA PHE A 9 5.73 7.59 0.72
C PHE A 9 5.69 8.81 1.62
N ILE A 10 6.37 9.87 1.22
CA ILE A 10 6.40 11.14 1.96
C ILE A 10 5.57 12.15 1.17
N GLU A 11 4.52 12.68 1.79
CA GLU A 11 3.69 13.70 1.17
C GLU A 11 4.48 15.00 0.96
N ARG A 12 4.36 15.57 -0.24
CA ARG A 12 5.07 16.81 -0.62
C ARG A 12 4.36 18.08 -0.14
N HIS A 13 3.07 17.96 0.16
CA HIS A 13 2.20 19.05 0.59
C HIS A 13 1.60 18.72 1.95
N ARG A 14 1.03 19.73 2.64
CA ARG A 14 0.30 19.51 3.91
C ARG A 14 -0.68 18.34 3.76
N PRO A 15 -0.74 17.42 4.73
CA PRO A 15 -0.11 17.46 6.05
C PRO A 15 1.36 16.98 6.14
N TRP A 16 2.05 16.72 5.02
CA TRP A 16 3.44 16.23 4.99
C TRP A 16 3.66 14.92 5.76
N ARG A 17 2.67 14.02 5.70
CA ARG A 17 2.77 12.73 6.37
C ARG A 17 3.86 11.88 5.72
N ASP A 18 4.54 11.14 6.57
CA ASP A 18 5.45 10.08 6.18
C ASP A 18 4.73 8.75 6.35
N LEU A 19 4.32 8.13 5.26
CA LEU A 19 3.45 6.97 5.26
C LEU A 19 4.20 5.70 4.87
N THR A 20 3.97 4.63 5.61
CA THR A 20 4.38 3.27 5.25
C THR A 20 3.17 2.45 4.83
N PHE A 21 3.18 1.95 3.60
CA PHE A 21 2.21 1.00 3.06
C PHE A 21 2.78 -0.40 3.13
N LYS A 22 2.03 -1.36 3.68
CA LYS A 22 2.36 -2.79 3.70
C LYS A 22 1.26 -3.58 3.01
N PHE A 23 1.56 -4.13 1.84
CA PHE A 23 0.64 -5.01 1.09
C PHE A 23 0.99 -6.46 1.39
N TYR A 24 0.06 -7.20 1.96
CA TYR A 24 0.29 -8.60 2.34
C TYR A 24 -0.17 -9.54 1.24
N SER A 25 0.49 -10.70 1.13
CA SER A 25 0.17 -11.74 0.15
C SER A 25 -1.27 -12.27 0.22
N ASP A 26 -1.94 -12.11 1.37
CA ASP A 26 -3.36 -12.46 1.57
C ASP A 26 -4.32 -11.35 1.07
N GLY A 27 -3.79 -10.26 0.54
CA GLY A 27 -4.54 -9.10 0.08
C GLY A 27 -4.80 -8.07 1.17
N ALA A 28 -4.40 -8.30 2.43
CA ALA A 28 -4.52 -7.28 3.47
C ALA A 28 -3.63 -6.06 3.16
N LEU A 29 -3.94 -4.95 3.83
CA LEU A 29 -3.20 -3.69 3.74
C LEU A 29 -3.06 -3.10 5.13
N THR A 30 -1.86 -2.64 5.47
CA THR A 30 -1.64 -1.73 6.60
C THR A 30 -1.03 -0.45 6.08
N ILE A 31 -1.58 0.69 6.49
CA ILE A 31 -0.98 2.01 6.25
C ILE A 31 -0.63 2.57 7.60
N ILE A 32 0.59 3.05 7.77
CA ILE A 32 1.09 3.59 9.04
C ILE A 32 1.59 5.01 8.76
N ASP A 33 1.15 5.97 9.55
CA ASP A 33 1.82 7.26 9.64
C ASP A 33 3.03 7.12 10.57
N ASN A 34 4.23 7.22 10.00
CA ASN A 34 5.50 7.06 10.69
C ASN A 34 5.77 8.19 11.70
N GLN A 35 5.11 9.34 11.57
CA GLN A 35 5.27 10.45 12.52
C GLN A 35 4.46 10.23 13.79
N THR A 36 3.21 9.78 13.65
CA THR A 36 2.28 9.60 14.77
C THR A 36 2.19 8.16 15.27
N GLY A 37 2.71 7.19 14.50
CA GLY A 37 2.56 5.76 14.74
C GLY A 37 1.14 5.23 14.49
N THR A 38 0.24 6.08 13.98
CA THR A 38 -1.17 5.72 13.80
C THR A 38 -1.36 4.84 12.58
N VAL A 39 -2.31 3.89 12.69
CA VAL A 39 -2.74 3.07 11.55
C VAL A 39 -3.85 3.81 10.81
N LEU A 40 -3.67 3.98 9.50
CA LEU A 40 -4.60 4.66 8.62
C LEU A 40 -5.33 3.66 7.72
N THR A 41 -6.50 4.09 7.23
CA THR A 41 -7.24 3.40 6.18
C THR A 41 -7.12 4.15 4.86
N PRO A 42 -7.42 3.52 3.72
CA PRO A 42 -7.45 4.21 2.44
C PRO A 42 -8.36 5.46 2.39
N LYS A 43 -9.40 5.51 3.25
CA LYS A 43 -10.32 6.66 3.34
C LYS A 43 -9.67 7.90 3.97
N ASP A 44 -8.58 7.70 4.73
CA ASP A 44 -7.83 8.77 5.39
C ASP A 44 -6.75 9.38 4.47
N LEU A 45 -6.54 8.78 3.29
CA LEU A 45 -5.61 9.27 2.27
C LEU A 45 -6.26 10.34 1.41
N LYS A 46 -5.47 11.32 0.95
CA LYS A 46 -5.92 12.40 0.08
C LYS A 46 -4.81 12.81 -0.89
N GLY A 47 -5.20 13.30 -2.07
CA GLY A 47 -4.24 13.77 -3.07
C GLY A 47 -3.23 12.68 -3.46
N ASP A 48 -1.95 13.04 -3.45
CA ASP A 48 -0.86 12.17 -3.96
C ASP A 48 -0.72 10.85 -3.19
N SER A 49 -0.99 10.83 -1.88
CA SER A 49 -0.91 9.58 -1.11
C SER A 49 -2.02 8.58 -1.49
N LEU A 50 -3.19 9.09 -1.88
CA LEU A 50 -4.29 8.28 -2.41
C LEU A 50 -3.97 7.77 -3.82
N ASP A 51 -3.45 8.61 -4.71
CA ASP A 51 -3.02 8.19 -6.06
C ASP A 51 -1.91 7.13 -5.99
N PHE A 52 -0.91 7.34 -5.13
CA PHE A 52 0.14 6.37 -4.87
C PHE A 52 -0.43 5.02 -4.41
N TYR A 53 -1.33 5.03 -3.43
CA TYR A 53 -2.00 3.83 -2.95
C TYR A 53 -2.72 3.09 -4.07
N VAL A 54 -3.53 3.79 -4.87
CA VAL A 54 -4.32 3.17 -5.95
C VAL A 54 -3.41 2.52 -6.98
N ARG A 55 -2.35 3.21 -7.43
CA ARG A 55 -1.40 2.65 -8.40
C ARG A 55 -0.71 1.39 -7.87
N LYS A 56 -0.23 1.44 -6.63
CA LYS A 56 0.44 0.28 -6.01
C LYS A 56 -0.53 -0.87 -5.76
N ARG A 57 -1.76 -0.59 -5.34
CA ARG A 57 -2.79 -1.62 -5.13
C ARG A 57 -3.14 -2.34 -6.44
N ILE A 58 -3.31 -1.61 -7.54
CA ILE A 58 -3.57 -2.19 -8.86
C ILE A 58 -2.39 -3.07 -9.29
N ALA A 59 -1.16 -2.57 -9.19
CA ALA A 59 0.03 -3.35 -9.55
C ALA A 59 0.14 -4.64 -8.73
N PHE A 60 -0.10 -4.54 -7.42
CA PHE A 60 -0.09 -5.69 -6.51
C PHE A 60 -1.10 -6.77 -6.92
N ILE A 61 -2.34 -6.38 -7.20
CA ILE A 61 -3.41 -7.30 -7.63
C ILE A 61 -3.06 -7.94 -8.98
N LYS A 62 -2.55 -7.16 -9.94
CA LYS A 62 -2.15 -7.68 -11.27
C LYS A 62 -1.04 -8.72 -11.14
N ASN A 63 -0.01 -8.43 -10.36
CA ASN A 63 1.10 -9.35 -10.13
C ASN A 63 0.63 -10.63 -9.43
N ASP A 64 -0.27 -10.51 -8.45
CA ASP A 64 -0.83 -11.67 -7.77
C ASP A 64 -1.65 -12.56 -8.70
N LEU A 65 -2.49 -11.95 -9.54
CA LEU A 65 -3.27 -12.68 -10.54
C LEU A 65 -2.37 -13.37 -11.57
N ALA A 66 -1.31 -12.71 -12.04
CA ALA A 66 -0.34 -13.30 -12.97
C ALA A 66 0.35 -14.53 -12.36
N ARG A 67 0.88 -14.42 -11.13
CA ARG A 67 1.49 -15.55 -10.41
C ARG A 67 0.52 -16.72 -10.22
N LYS A 68 -0.76 -16.42 -9.93
CA LYS A 68 -1.79 -17.45 -9.79
C LYS A 68 -2.04 -18.14 -11.13
N ARG A 69 -2.15 -17.40 -12.23
CA ARG A 69 -2.35 -17.97 -13.57
C ARG A 69 -1.19 -18.89 -13.97
N GLU A 70 0.05 -18.49 -13.71
CA GLU A 70 1.24 -19.33 -13.98
C GLU A 70 1.23 -20.64 -13.18
N ARG A 71 0.67 -20.65 -11.96
CA ARG A 71 0.60 -21.86 -11.13
C ARG A 71 -0.42 -22.89 -11.61
N TYR A 72 -1.42 -22.46 -12.38
CA TYR A 72 -2.51 -23.31 -12.88
C TYR A 72 -2.47 -23.48 -14.42
N ALA A 73 -1.41 -22.99 -15.08
CA ALA A 73 -1.13 -23.21 -16.50
C ALA A 73 -0.22 -24.44 -16.66
#